data_AF-A0A5C6F8M1-F1
#
_entry.id   AF-A0A5C6F8M1-F1
#
_cell.length_a   1.000
_cell.length_b   1.000
_cell.length_c   1.000
_cell.angle_alpha   90.00
_cell.angle_beta   90.00
_cell.angle_gamma   90.00
#
_symmetry.space_group_name_H-M   'P 1'
#
loop_
_entity.id
_entity.type
_entity.pdbx_description
1 polymer ?
#
loop_
_entity_poly.entity_id
_entity_poly.type
_entity_poly.pdbx_seq_one_letter_code
_entity_poly.pdbx_strand_id
1 'polypeptide(L)'
;MTIHARRLPTRLQQTYAHIRVQAGQACDVTYEIFDSASQSPVDWSGQDSRFRVYSQVVDRSVVMEITDPERCTLGPDGNWRLQLSASETERLPRGGMTFTLEHRNSNSDYLPGLKGGISCFDPNSASPQRVDPASTRQQPISRSRLRRNLVGESSY
;
A
#
# COMPACT_ATOMS: atom_id res chain seq x y z
N MET A 1 4.68 -13.75 -24.47
CA MET A 1 5.74 -13.18 -23.61
C MET A 1 5.07 -12.68 -22.35
N THR A 2 5.49 -13.19 -21.19
CA THR A 2 4.85 -12.84 -19.91
C THR A 2 5.92 -12.30 -18.97
N ILE A 3 5.86 -11.01 -18.70
CA ILE A 3 6.90 -10.30 -17.95
C ILE A 3 6.57 -10.29 -16.47
N HIS A 4 7.55 -10.67 -15.66
CA HIS A 4 7.47 -10.64 -14.21
C HIS A 4 8.64 -9.86 -13.63
N ALA A 5 8.56 -9.54 -12.34
CA ALA A 5 9.70 -9.02 -11.61
C ALA A 5 9.84 -9.67 -10.24
N ARG A 6 11.09 -9.91 -9.84
CA ARG A 6 11.46 -10.46 -8.52
C ARG A 6 12.33 -9.47 -7.78
N ARG A 7 12.13 -9.35 -6.46
CA ARG A 7 12.85 -8.35 -5.65
C ARG A 7 14.28 -8.79 -5.36
N LEU A 8 15.26 -7.92 -5.59
CA LEU A 8 16.67 -8.19 -5.25
C LEU A 8 17.01 -7.66 -3.84
N PRO A 9 17.93 -8.31 -3.09
CA PRO A 9 18.70 -9.52 -3.44
C PRO A 9 17.95 -10.84 -3.19
N THR A 10 16.67 -10.80 -2.81
CA THR A 10 15.93 -11.97 -2.34
C THR A 10 15.56 -12.93 -3.50
N ARG A 11 16.17 -14.12 -3.53
CA ARG A 11 15.87 -15.18 -4.52
C ARG A 11 14.56 -15.96 -4.26
N LEU A 12 13.63 -15.42 -3.47
CA LEU A 12 12.33 -16.07 -3.35
C LEU A 12 11.59 -15.91 -4.69
N GLN A 13 10.92 -16.97 -5.15
CA GLN A 13 10.09 -16.99 -6.36
C GLN A 13 8.83 -16.14 -6.20
N GLN A 14 8.97 -14.84 -5.89
CA GLN A 14 7.88 -13.91 -6.03
C GLN A 14 7.73 -13.62 -7.52
N THR A 15 6.73 -14.27 -8.13
CA THR A 15 6.29 -14.04 -9.51
C THR A 15 5.41 -12.79 -9.63
N TYR A 16 5.12 -12.10 -8.52
CA TYR A 16 4.32 -10.89 -8.49
C TYR A 16 5.08 -9.77 -7.82
N ALA A 17 5.28 -8.67 -8.56
CA ALA A 17 5.91 -7.48 -8.02
C ALA A 17 4.97 -6.79 -7.04
N HIS A 18 5.25 -6.93 -5.75
CA HIS A 18 4.53 -6.21 -4.68
C HIS A 18 5.50 -5.31 -3.91
N ILE A 19 5.26 -4.00 -3.96
CA ILE A 19 5.99 -2.99 -3.18
C ILE A 19 5.22 -2.68 -1.90
N ARG A 20 5.89 -2.75 -0.75
CA ARG A 20 5.34 -2.31 0.53
C ARG A 20 6.01 -1.02 0.95
N VAL A 21 5.22 0.02 1.18
CA VAL A 21 5.70 1.33 1.62
C VAL A 21 5.08 1.71 2.95
N GLN A 22 5.85 2.39 3.77
CA GLN A 22 5.36 3.04 4.97
C GLN A 22 5.10 4.51 4.66
N ALA A 23 3.96 5.03 5.10
CA ALA A 23 3.64 6.44 4.98
C ALA A 23 4.73 7.31 5.63
N GLY A 24 5.16 8.36 4.93
CA GLY A 24 6.15 9.31 5.44
C GLY A 24 7.59 8.78 5.46
N GLN A 25 7.82 7.57 4.96
CA GLN A 25 9.16 6.98 4.86
C GLN A 25 9.58 6.85 3.39
N ALA A 26 10.81 7.25 3.08
CA ALA A 26 11.39 7.01 1.76
C ALA A 26 11.46 5.50 1.45
N CYS A 27 11.28 5.16 0.18
CA CYS A 27 11.33 3.79 -0.31
C CYS A 27 12.37 3.70 -1.42
N ASP A 28 13.30 2.75 -1.33
CA ASP A 28 14.27 2.43 -2.38
C ASP A 28 14.24 0.91 -2.58
N VAL A 29 13.85 0.48 -3.77
CA VAL A 29 13.67 -0.94 -4.10
C VAL A 29 14.27 -1.25 -5.46
N THR A 30 14.89 -2.42 -5.54
CA THR A 30 15.42 -2.96 -6.79
C THR A 30 14.78 -4.31 -7.08
N TYR A 31 14.39 -4.49 -8.34
CA TYR A 31 13.83 -5.71 -8.88
C TYR A 31 14.63 -6.14 -10.11
N GLU A 32 14.59 -7.42 -10.43
CA GLU A 32 14.98 -7.95 -11.73
C GLU A 32 13.73 -8.28 -12.52
N ILE A 33 13.65 -7.75 -13.73
CA ILE A 33 12.59 -7.98 -14.72
C ILE A 33 13.02 -9.14 -15.61
N PHE A 34 12.16 -10.14 -15.76
CA PHE A 34 12.44 -11.34 -16.54
C PHE A 34 11.20 -11.84 -17.28
N ASP A 35 11.41 -12.54 -18.40
CA ASP A 35 10.35 -13.27 -19.08
C ASP A 35 10.18 -14.64 -18.41
N SER A 36 8.97 -14.96 -17.95
CA SER A 36 8.74 -16.23 -17.26
C SER A 36 8.87 -17.46 -18.17
N ALA A 37 8.69 -17.30 -19.48
CA ALA A 37 8.83 -18.40 -20.42
C ALA A 37 10.31 -18.83 -20.58
N SER A 38 11.21 -17.86 -20.75
CA SER A 38 12.64 -18.11 -20.96
C SER A 38 13.48 -18.03 -19.68
N GLN A 39 12.89 -17.57 -18.57
CA GLN A 39 13.59 -17.27 -17.31
C GLN A 39 14.78 -16.32 -17.49
N SER A 40 14.80 -15.55 -18.58
CA SER A 40 15.88 -14.66 -18.93
C SER A 40 15.53 -13.21 -18.58
N PRO A 41 16.51 -12.40 -18.15
CA PRO A 41 16.28 -10.98 -17.91
C PRO A 41 15.78 -10.27 -19.16
N VAL A 42 14.94 -9.26 -18.96
CA VAL A 42 14.41 -8.43 -20.03
C VAL A 42 15.13 -7.10 -19.99
N ASP A 43 15.96 -6.84 -21.01
CA ASP A 43 16.77 -5.64 -21.05
C ASP A 43 16.00 -4.46 -21.64
N TRP A 44 15.62 -3.53 -20.76
CA TRP A 44 15.09 -2.21 -21.12
C TRP A 44 16.05 -1.08 -20.76
N SER A 45 17.33 -1.39 -20.61
CA SER A 45 18.34 -0.41 -20.22
C SER A 45 18.40 0.75 -21.21
N GLY A 46 18.59 1.95 -20.65
CA GLY A 46 18.67 3.20 -21.44
C GLY A 46 17.34 3.71 -22.00
N GLN A 47 16.22 3.03 -21.77
CA GLN A 47 14.89 3.53 -22.15
C GLN A 47 14.31 4.43 -21.05
N ASP A 48 13.57 5.47 -21.43
CA ASP A 48 12.80 6.27 -20.49
C ASP A 48 11.76 5.40 -19.81
N SER A 49 11.65 5.51 -18.49
CA SER A 49 10.66 4.77 -17.72
C SER A 49 9.51 5.68 -17.27
N ARG A 50 8.36 5.07 -17.02
CA ARG A 50 7.23 5.73 -16.35
C ARG A 50 6.58 4.77 -15.38
N PHE A 51 6.61 5.12 -14.11
CA PHE A 51 5.95 4.37 -13.04
C PHE A 51 4.68 5.10 -12.60
N ARG A 52 3.54 4.40 -12.60
CA ARG A 52 2.23 4.98 -12.23
C ARG A 52 1.56 4.13 -11.19
N VAL A 53 1.02 4.76 -10.15
CA VAL A 53 0.17 4.12 -9.14
C VAL A 53 -1.28 4.56 -9.34
N TYR A 54 -2.18 3.59 -9.29
CA TYR A 54 -3.60 3.80 -9.50
C TYR A 54 -4.37 3.53 -8.21
N SER A 55 -5.28 4.44 -7.88
CA SER A 55 -6.25 4.23 -6.80
C SER A 55 -7.18 3.07 -7.16
N GLN A 56 -7.42 2.17 -6.19
CA GLN A 56 -8.48 1.16 -6.33
C GLN A 56 -9.86 1.70 -5.92
N VAL A 57 -9.90 2.84 -5.22
CA VAL A 57 -11.12 3.38 -4.60
C VAL A 57 -11.77 4.44 -5.49
N VAL A 58 -10.98 5.14 -6.30
CA VAL A 58 -11.44 6.26 -7.14
C VAL A 58 -11.11 5.96 -8.59
N ASP A 59 -12.05 5.39 -9.34
CA ASP A 59 -12.08 5.29 -10.81
C ASP A 59 -10.75 4.96 -11.53
N ARG A 60 -9.84 4.23 -10.87
CA ARG A 60 -8.47 3.98 -11.35
C ARG A 60 -7.71 5.27 -11.71
N SER A 61 -7.94 6.36 -10.98
CA SER A 61 -7.17 7.59 -11.15
C SER A 61 -5.70 7.37 -10.79
N VAL A 62 -4.81 8.06 -11.51
CA VAL A 62 -3.38 8.08 -11.20
C VAL A 62 -3.17 8.95 -9.97
N VAL A 63 -2.70 8.33 -8.89
CA VAL A 63 -2.41 9.02 -7.61
C VAL A 63 -0.93 9.36 -7.44
N MET A 64 -0.07 8.76 -8.27
CA MET A 64 1.36 9.03 -8.31
C MET A 64 1.91 8.65 -9.68
N GLU A 65 2.81 9.49 -10.19
CA GLU A 65 3.56 9.23 -11.41
C GLU A 65 5.03 9.65 -11.20
N ILE A 66 5.96 8.78 -11.60
CA ILE A 66 7.40 9.03 -11.60
C ILE A 66 7.92 8.82 -13.03
N THR A 67 8.44 9.88 -13.64
CA THR A 67 9.09 9.87 -14.96
C THR A 67 10.56 10.29 -14.89
N ASP A 68 11.05 10.60 -13.68
CA ASP A 68 12.44 10.98 -13.45
C ASP A 68 13.34 9.73 -13.61
N PRO A 69 14.27 9.73 -14.59
CA PRO A 69 15.10 8.57 -14.90
C PRO A 69 16.10 8.24 -13.78
N GLU A 70 16.45 9.18 -12.91
CA GLU A 70 17.33 8.94 -11.76
C GLU A 70 16.61 8.20 -10.63
N ARG A 71 15.28 8.36 -10.58
CA ARG A 71 14.43 7.81 -9.53
C ARG A 71 13.67 6.56 -9.96
N CYS A 72 13.48 6.37 -11.26
CA CYS A 72 12.92 5.16 -11.84
C CYS A 72 13.84 4.71 -12.98
N THR A 73 14.84 3.89 -12.64
CA THR A 73 15.90 3.53 -13.57
C THR A 73 15.69 2.12 -14.10
N LEU A 74 15.79 1.98 -15.41
CA LEU A 74 15.91 0.69 -16.11
C LEU A 74 17.38 0.48 -16.46
N GLY A 75 18.01 -0.44 -15.75
CA GLY A 75 19.42 -0.81 -15.87
C GLY A 75 19.62 -2.11 -16.64
N PRO A 76 20.88 -2.46 -16.92
CA PRO A 76 21.24 -3.71 -17.60
C PRO A 76 20.80 -4.92 -16.78
N ASP A 77 20.78 -6.09 -17.42
CA ASP A 77 20.37 -7.37 -16.81
C ASP A 77 18.94 -7.34 -16.24
N GLY A 78 18.07 -6.51 -16.82
CA GLY A 78 16.68 -6.34 -16.37
C GLY A 78 16.54 -5.69 -15.00
N ASN A 79 17.58 -5.03 -14.49
CA ASN A 79 17.49 -4.36 -13.19
C ASN A 79 16.57 -3.13 -13.28
N TRP A 80 15.54 -3.09 -12.45
CA TRP A 80 14.68 -1.94 -12.26
C TRP A 80 14.80 -1.42 -10.83
N ARG A 81 15.18 -0.14 -10.69
CA ARG A 81 15.21 0.54 -9.40
C ARG A 81 14.13 1.61 -9.33
N LEU A 82 13.44 1.69 -8.20
CA LEU A 82 12.45 2.72 -7.91
C LEU A 82 12.77 3.40 -6.58
N GLN A 83 12.77 4.72 -6.59
CA GLN A 83 12.95 5.58 -5.43
C GLN A 83 11.74 6.49 -5.23
N LEU A 84 11.10 6.37 -4.07
CA LEU A 84 10.02 7.24 -3.61
C LEU A 84 10.50 8.04 -2.40
N SER A 85 10.25 9.34 -2.39
CA SER A 85 10.50 10.21 -1.25
C SER A 85 9.48 9.96 -0.12
N ALA A 86 9.85 10.36 1.09
CA ALA A 86 8.94 10.37 2.23
C ALA A 86 7.64 11.15 1.95
N SER A 87 7.74 12.29 1.25
CA SER A 87 6.57 13.13 0.93
C SER A 87 5.59 12.44 -0.02
N GLU A 88 6.08 11.59 -0.91
CA GLU A 88 5.28 10.85 -1.88
C GLU A 88 4.62 9.65 -1.22
N THR A 89 5.36 8.89 -0.41
CA THR A 89 4.77 7.77 0.34
C THR A 89 3.75 8.23 1.37
N GLU A 90 3.92 9.42 1.95
CA GLU A 90 2.92 10.06 2.81
C GLU A 90 1.61 10.36 2.07
N ARG A 91 1.69 10.77 0.80
CA ARG A 91 0.52 11.14 -0.01
C ARG A 91 -0.22 9.94 -0.63
N LEU A 92 0.37 8.75 -0.59
CA LEU A 92 -0.28 7.56 -1.12
C LEU A 92 -1.52 7.19 -0.30
N PRO A 93 -2.64 6.81 -0.97
CA PRO A 93 -3.76 6.18 -0.29
C PRO A 93 -3.31 4.98 0.55
N ARG A 94 -3.82 4.88 1.78
CA ARG A 94 -3.54 3.72 2.63
C ARG A 94 -4.26 2.49 2.09
N GLY A 95 -3.63 1.32 2.25
CA GLY A 95 -4.14 0.05 1.74
C GLY A 95 -3.51 -0.35 0.40
N GLY A 96 -4.18 -1.29 -0.29
CA GLY A 96 -3.71 -1.88 -1.55
C GLY A 96 -4.06 -1.05 -2.78
N MET A 97 -3.09 -0.93 -3.69
CA MET A 97 -3.18 -0.25 -4.97
C MET A 97 -2.52 -1.11 -6.05
N THR A 98 -2.71 -0.73 -7.31
CA THR A 98 -1.98 -1.33 -8.44
C THR A 98 -1.03 -0.32 -9.04
N PHE A 99 0.08 -0.79 -9.60
CA PHE A 99 0.98 0.05 -10.39
C PHE A 99 1.21 -0.50 -11.79
N THR A 100 1.63 0.38 -12.70
CA THR A 100 2.27 0.02 -13.98
C THR A 100 3.68 0.59 -14.04
N LEU A 101 4.59 -0.20 -14.60
CA LEU A 101 5.89 0.25 -15.08
C LEU A 101 5.85 0.17 -16.61
N GLU A 102 6.13 1.29 -17.24
CA GLU A 102 6.17 1.45 -18.69
C GLU A 102 7.57 1.87 -19.11
N HIS A 103 7.90 1.57 -20.36
CA HIS A 103 9.17 1.94 -20.97
C HIS A 103 8.90 2.55 -22.34
N ARG A 104 9.75 3.48 -22.77
CA ARG A 104 9.58 4.19 -24.02
C ARG A 104 10.29 3.46 -25.16
N ASN A 105 9.57 3.20 -26.25
CA ASN A 105 10.17 2.60 -27.45
C ASN A 105 10.90 3.66 -28.31
N SER A 106 11.50 3.20 -29.41
CA SER A 106 12.18 4.07 -30.39
C SER A 106 11.29 5.14 -31.03
N ASN A 107 9.98 4.95 -30.99
CA ASN A 107 8.99 5.89 -31.55
C ASN A 107 8.50 6.90 -30.50
N SER A 108 9.11 6.93 -29.32
CA SER A 108 8.75 7.79 -28.18
C SER A 108 7.41 7.47 -27.51
N ASP A 109 6.79 6.34 -27.85
CA ASP A 109 5.56 5.85 -27.20
C ASP A 109 5.89 5.05 -25.94
N TYR A 110 5.10 5.26 -24.89
CA TYR A 110 5.16 4.41 -23.70
C TYR A 110 4.43 3.09 -23.95
N LEU A 111 5.17 2.00 -23.78
CA LEU A 111 4.66 0.64 -23.85
C LEU A 111 4.46 0.07 -22.43
N PRO A 112 3.39 -0.70 -22.21
CA PRO A 112 3.20 -1.41 -20.95
C PRO A 112 4.29 -2.47 -20.76
N GLY A 113 5.06 -2.37 -19.67
CA GLY A 113 6.11 -3.32 -19.33
C GLY A 113 5.69 -4.31 -18.25
N LEU A 114 5.47 -3.81 -17.03
CA LEU A 114 5.13 -4.61 -15.85
C LEU A 114 3.90 -4.05 -15.15
N LYS A 115 3.07 -4.93 -14.59
CA LYS A 115 1.97 -4.57 -13.69
C LYS A 115 2.15 -5.28 -12.35
N GLY A 116 1.92 -4.57 -11.26
CA GLY A 116 2.07 -5.12 -9.92
C GLY A 116 1.20 -4.44 -8.87
N GLY A 117 1.45 -4.80 -7.62
CA GLY A 117 0.76 -4.26 -6.45
C GLY A 117 1.65 -3.33 -5.65
N ILE A 118 1.06 -2.30 -5.07
CA ILE A 118 1.72 -1.47 -4.07
C ILE A 118 0.78 -1.30 -2.88
N SER A 119 1.30 -1.42 -1.66
CA SER A 119 0.51 -1.20 -0.46
C SER A 119 1.19 -0.19 0.45
N CYS A 120 0.45 0.86 0.82
CA CYS A 120 0.89 1.86 1.80
C CYS A 120 0.23 1.56 3.15
N PHE A 121 1.04 1.45 4.20
CA PHE A 121 0.54 1.32 5.57
C PHE A 121 1.04 2.47 6.44
N ASP A 122 0.27 2.79 7.46
CA ASP A 122 0.60 3.82 8.44
C ASP A 122 0.70 3.15 9.82
N PRO A 123 1.90 3.12 10.43
CA PRO A 123 2.07 2.49 11.75
C PRO A 123 1.37 3.27 12.86
N ASN A 124 1.05 4.55 12.63
CA ASN A 124 0.41 5.44 13.60
C ASN A 124 -1.11 5.53 13.41
N SER A 125 -1.65 5.03 12.29
CA SER A 125 -3.08 4.82 12.16
C SER A 125 -3.46 3.65 13.07
N ALA A 126 -3.87 3.97 14.30
CA ALA A 126 -4.31 2.98 15.26
C ALA A 126 -5.25 1.97 14.60
N SER A 127 -4.98 0.69 14.79
CA SER A 127 -5.91 -0.40 14.48
C SER A 127 -7.32 0.00 14.91
N PRO A 128 -8.39 -0.28 14.14
CA PRO A 128 -9.73 -0.14 14.69
C PRO A 128 -9.74 -0.94 15.98
N GLN A 129 -10.02 -0.26 17.10
CA GLN A 129 -10.10 -0.91 18.40
C GLN A 129 -10.96 -2.15 18.21
N ARG A 130 -10.37 -3.31 18.50
CA ARG A 130 -11.13 -4.52 18.74
C ARG A 130 -12.15 -4.13 19.80
N VAL A 131 -13.40 -3.97 19.40
CA VAL A 131 -14.48 -3.72 20.33
C VAL A 131 -14.58 -5.01 21.12
N ASP A 132 -13.97 -5.06 22.30
CA ASP A 132 -14.12 -6.21 23.18
C ASP A 132 -15.61 -6.32 23.53
N PRO A 133 -16.31 -7.41 23.17
CA PRO A 133 -17.74 -7.56 23.43
C PRO A 133 -18.05 -7.83 24.92
N ALA A 134 -17.11 -7.58 25.83
CA ALA A 134 -17.15 -8.03 27.21
C ALA A 134 -17.19 -6.91 28.26
N SER A 135 -17.55 -5.67 27.89
CA SER A 135 -17.78 -4.59 28.86
C SER A 135 -19.25 -4.17 28.92
N THR A 136 -20.12 -5.12 29.20
CA THR A 136 -21.45 -4.85 29.76
C THR A 136 -21.71 -5.82 30.91
N ARG A 137 -20.96 -5.65 32.00
CA ARG A 137 -21.35 -6.19 33.31
C ARG A 137 -21.48 -5.05 34.30
N GLN A 138 -22.73 -4.61 34.43
CA GLN A 138 -23.40 -4.04 35.60
C GLN A 138 -22.50 -3.73 36.80
N GLN A 139 -22.36 -2.44 37.11
CA GLN A 139 -21.99 -2.02 38.46
C GLN A 139 -23.18 -2.28 39.40
N PRO A 140 -22.96 -2.85 40.60
CA PRO A 140 -24.02 -3.00 41.59
C PRO A 140 -24.27 -1.63 42.26
N ILE A 141 -25.50 -1.14 42.15
CA ILE A 141 -25.94 0.05 42.89
C ILE A 141 -26.11 -0.33 44.36
N SER A 142 -25.07 -0.09 45.15
CA SER A 142 -25.18 -0.01 46.61
C SER A 142 -25.75 1.35 46.99
N ARG A 143 -27.00 1.41 47.45
CA ARG A 143 -27.46 2.47 48.37
C ARG A 143 -28.31 1.90 49.49
N SER A 144 -27.71 1.96 50.67
CA SER A 144 -28.25 1.71 51.99
C SER A 144 -29.34 2.73 52.38
N ARG A 145 -30.23 2.23 53.23
CA ARG A 145 -31.40 2.86 53.87
C ARG A 145 -31.19 4.31 54.34
N LEU A 146 -32.24 5.13 54.17
CA LEU A 146 -32.60 6.14 55.16
C LEU A 146 -34.13 6.18 55.36
N ARG A 147 -34.55 5.86 56.59
CA ARG A 147 -35.92 5.97 57.09
C ARG A 147 -36.35 7.45 57.17
N ARG A 148 -37.61 7.75 56.83
CA ARG A 148 -38.43 8.71 57.59
C ARG A 148 -39.93 8.49 57.32
N ASN A 149 -40.69 8.34 58.40
CA ASN A 149 -42.15 8.22 58.47
C ASN A 149 -42.85 9.58 58.22
N LEU A 150 -44.11 9.56 57.78
CA LEU A 150 -45.25 10.48 58.07
C LEU A 150 -46.45 10.00 57.19
N VAL A 151 -47.44 9.26 57.71
CA VAL A 151 -48.72 9.65 58.37
C VAL A 151 -49.76 10.31 57.45
N GLY A 152 -50.96 9.68 57.35
CA GLY A 152 -52.30 10.25 57.02
C GLY A 152 -52.54 10.67 55.56
N GLU A 153 -53.69 10.54 54.89
CA GLU A 153 -55.11 10.29 55.21
C GLU A 153 -55.77 9.67 53.94
N SER A 154 -56.51 8.56 54.05
CA SER A 154 -57.98 8.44 53.90
C SER A 154 -58.70 9.39 52.92
N SER A 155 -59.30 8.83 51.85
CA SER A 155 -60.71 9.01 51.46
C SER A 155 -61.03 8.26 50.15
N TYR A 156 -61.84 7.20 50.24
CA TYR A 156 -63.09 6.96 49.50
C TYR A 156 -63.82 5.77 50.11
#